data_AF-A0A9X5CJZ6-F1
#
_entry.id   AF-A0A9X5CJZ6-F1
#
_cell.length_a   1.000
_cell.length_b   1.000
_cell.length_c   1.000
_cell.angle_alpha   90.00
_cell.angle_beta   90.00
_cell.angle_gamma   90.00
#
_symmetry.space_group_name_H-M   'P 1'
#
loop_
_entity.id
_entity.type
_entity.pdbx_description
1 polymer ?
#
loop_
_entity_poly.entity_id
_entity_poly.type
_entity_poly.pdbx_seq_one_letter_code
_entity_poly.pdbx_strand_id
1 'polypeptide(L)'
;MIPPAFDYVRPHTVEEAVRALADGGEDAKVLAGGQSLLPLMRLRMAFPQLLVDTGRIPGLRGSRMEGDTLVVGAMTTHHDVLRDALVRRHAGLLAAATATVADPAVRHRGTLGG
;
A
#
# COMPACT_ATOMS: atom_id res chain seq x y z
N MET A 1 7.16 -22.07 5.56
CA MET A 1 8.04 -21.01 6.11
C MET A 1 7.17 -19.95 6.77
N ILE A 2 7.37 -19.72 8.08
CA ILE A 2 6.42 -19.03 8.97
C ILE A 2 7.06 -17.73 9.50
N PRO A 3 6.39 -16.57 9.39
CA PRO A 3 6.88 -15.31 9.94
C PRO A 3 6.98 -15.37 11.48
N PRO A 4 7.80 -14.51 12.11
CA PRO A 4 7.76 -14.32 13.56
C PRO A 4 6.38 -13.84 14.02
N ALA A 5 6.08 -13.96 15.31
CA ALA A 5 4.89 -13.35 15.89
C ALA A 5 4.98 -11.82 15.83
N PHE A 6 3.85 -11.17 15.65
CA PHE A 6 3.70 -9.72 15.60
C PHE A 6 2.28 -9.36 16.07
N ASP A 7 2.15 -8.17 16.63
CA ASP A 7 0.88 -7.53 16.88
C ASP A 7 0.33 -6.90 15.60
N TYR A 8 -0.99 -6.78 15.54
CA TYR A 8 -1.69 -6.25 14.38
C TYR A 8 -2.75 -5.26 14.81
N VAL A 9 -2.70 -4.07 14.23
CA VAL A 9 -3.73 -3.05 14.38
C VAL A 9 -4.24 -2.62 13.01
N ARG A 10 -5.51 -2.25 12.97
CA ARG A 10 -6.17 -1.82 11.74
C ARG A 10 -6.93 -0.51 11.95
N PRO A 11 -6.22 0.62 11.84
CA PRO A 11 -6.80 1.96 11.96
C PRO A 11 -7.93 2.23 10.95
N HIS A 12 -8.82 3.13 11.35
CA HIS A 12 -9.89 3.65 10.48
C HIS A 12 -9.56 5.03 9.90
N THR A 13 -8.55 5.72 10.45
CA THR A 13 -8.12 7.06 10.00
C THR A 13 -6.61 7.12 9.80
N VAL A 14 -6.14 8.10 9.02
CA VAL A 14 -4.70 8.33 8.83
C VAL A 14 -4.07 8.74 10.16
N GLU A 15 -4.76 9.54 10.96
CA GLU A 15 -4.31 10.04 12.25
C GLU A 15 -4.12 8.90 13.25
N GLU A 16 -5.01 7.90 13.26
CA GLU A 16 -4.84 6.69 14.07
C GLU A 16 -3.65 5.85 13.60
N ALA A 17 -3.45 5.72 12.28
CA ALA A 17 -2.31 4.98 11.73
C ALA A 17 -0.98 5.65 12.08
N VAL A 18 -0.90 6.97 11.94
CA VAL A 18 0.29 7.76 12.30
C VAL A 18 0.58 7.63 13.81
N ARG A 19 -0.46 7.71 14.66
CA ARG A 19 -0.30 7.48 16.11
C ARG A 19 0.21 6.08 16.42
N ALA A 20 -0.40 5.04 15.85
CA ALA A 20 0.04 3.66 16.07
C ALA A 20 1.50 3.42 15.62
N LEU A 21 1.92 4.03 14.51
CA LEU A 21 3.31 3.97 14.05
C LEU A 21 4.26 4.73 14.99
N ALA A 22 3.85 5.90 15.48
CA ALA A 22 4.65 6.69 16.42
C ALA A 22 4.82 5.96 17.76
N ASP A 23 3.73 5.42 18.30
CA ASP A 23 3.73 4.68 19.57
C ASP A 23 4.55 3.38 19.47
N GLY A 24 4.49 2.69 18.33
CA GLY A 24 5.24 1.46 18.09
C GLY A 24 6.70 1.65 17.63
N GLY A 25 7.13 2.89 17.39
CA GLY A 25 8.52 3.23 17.06
C GLY A 25 9.08 2.49 15.84
N GLU A 26 10.37 2.14 15.89
CA GLU A 26 11.08 1.48 14.79
C GLU A 26 10.56 0.07 14.46
N ASP A 27 9.94 -0.57 15.45
CA ASP A 27 9.38 -1.93 15.37
C ASP A 27 8.00 -1.98 14.71
N ALA A 28 7.37 -0.82 14.49
CA ALA A 28 6.11 -0.73 13.75
C ALA A 28 6.34 -0.55 12.25
N LYS A 29 5.59 -1.29 11.42
CA LYS A 29 5.60 -1.14 9.96
C LYS A 29 4.19 -1.06 9.38
N VAL A 30 4.05 -0.21 8.36
CA VAL A 30 2.82 -0.12 7.56
C VAL A 30 2.62 -1.41 6.78
N LEU A 31 1.43 -1.99 6.89
CA LEU A 31 0.96 -3.07 6.04
C LEU A 31 0.01 -2.51 4.98
N ALA A 32 0.53 -2.30 3.78
CA ALA A 32 -0.25 -1.96 2.60
C ALA A 32 -0.71 -3.23 1.85
N GLY A 33 -0.27 -3.41 0.59
CA GLY A 33 -0.54 -4.63 -0.19
C GLY A 33 0.17 -5.90 0.29
N GLY A 34 1.21 -5.74 1.11
CA GLY A 34 1.96 -6.83 1.73
C GLY A 34 2.85 -7.64 0.76
N GLN A 35 3.00 -7.22 -0.50
CA GLN A 35 3.70 -8.00 -1.52
C GLN A 35 5.24 -7.92 -1.44
N SER A 36 5.78 -6.99 -0.64
CA SER A 36 7.21 -6.92 -0.31
C SER A 36 7.45 -7.33 1.15
N LEU A 37 6.70 -6.75 2.09
CA LEU A 37 6.90 -6.96 3.53
C LEU A 37 6.62 -8.40 3.97
N LEU A 38 5.49 -9.00 3.57
CA LEU A 38 5.13 -10.35 4.03
C LEU A 38 6.11 -11.42 3.51
N PRO A 39 6.60 -11.37 2.25
CA PRO A 39 7.71 -12.23 1.82
C PRO A 39 8.98 -12.08 2.66
N LEU A 40 9.41 -10.85 2.97
CA LEU A 40 10.59 -10.61 3.83
C LEU A 40 10.39 -11.17 5.24
N MET A 41 9.20 -11.03 5.82
CA MET A 41 8.88 -11.62 7.13
C MET A 41 8.89 -13.15 7.09
N ARG A 42 8.32 -13.76 6.04
CA ARG A 42 8.34 -15.23 5.85
C ARG A 42 9.77 -15.74 5.76
N LEU A 43 10.64 -15.03 5.03
CA LEU A 43 12.06 -15.33 4.87
C LEU A 43 12.92 -14.94 6.08
N ARG A 44 12.32 -14.36 7.14
CA ARG A 44 13.00 -13.86 8.32
C ARG A 44 14.12 -12.86 7.97
N MET A 45 13.81 -11.95 7.06
CA MET A 45 14.64 -10.80 6.68
C MET A 45 14.08 -9.48 7.24
N ALA A 46 12.85 -9.50 7.76
CA ALA A 46 12.21 -8.38 8.46
C ALA A 46 11.44 -8.88 9.68
N PHE A 47 11.51 -8.15 10.79
CA PHE A 47 10.98 -8.56 12.10
C PHE A 47 10.20 -7.44 12.80
N PRO A 48 9.20 -6.81 12.16
CA PRO A 48 8.37 -5.83 12.85
C PRO A 48 7.61 -6.52 14.00
N GLN A 49 7.52 -5.84 15.14
CA GLN A 49 6.70 -6.31 16.26
C GLN A 49 5.24 -5.86 16.09
N LEU A 50 4.99 -4.79 15.33
CA LEU A 50 3.65 -4.28 15.06
C LEU A 50 3.42 -4.03 13.56
N LEU A 51 2.33 -4.58 13.03
CA LEU A 51 1.83 -4.25 11.70
C LEU A 51 0.62 -3.32 11.78
N VAL A 52 0.72 -2.17 11.12
CA VAL A 52 -0.34 -1.16 11.01
C VAL A 52 -0.98 -1.25 9.63
N ASP A 53 -2.13 -1.93 9.51
CA ASP A 53 -2.83 -2.14 8.25
C ASP A 53 -3.67 -0.91 7.85
N THR A 54 -3.25 -0.26 6.77
CA THR A 54 -3.87 0.97 6.25
C THR A 54 -4.94 0.68 5.19
N GLY A 55 -5.22 -0.59 4.89
CA GLY A 55 -6.09 -1.03 3.79
C GLY A 55 -7.57 -0.71 3.94
N ARG A 56 -8.01 -0.22 5.11
CA ARG A 56 -9.40 0.22 5.37
C ARG A 56 -9.55 1.73 5.55
N ILE A 57 -8.46 2.49 5.50
CA ILE A 57 -8.55 3.93 5.72
C ILE A 57 -9.21 4.57 4.48
N PRO A 58 -10.37 5.23 4.63
CA PRO A 58 -11.06 5.86 3.52
C PRO A 58 -10.20 7.00 2.95
N GLY A 59 -10.33 7.27 1.66
CA GLY A 59 -9.57 8.31 0.98
C GLY A 59 -8.14 7.93 0.58
N LEU A 60 -7.60 6.80 1.05
CA LEU A 60 -6.30 6.29 0.58
C LEU A 60 -6.38 5.49 -0.73
N ARG A 61 -7.58 5.25 -1.28
CA ARG A 61 -7.80 4.51 -2.53
C ARG A 61 -8.47 5.39 -3.58
N GLY A 62 -8.18 5.08 -4.84
CA GLY A 62 -8.77 5.72 -6.01
C GLY A 62 -7.94 6.89 -6.51
N SER A 63 -8.46 7.55 -7.54
CA SER A 63 -7.85 8.73 -8.14
C SER A 63 -8.86 9.88 -8.23
N ARG A 64 -8.36 11.10 -8.23
CA ARG A 64 -9.16 12.32 -8.46
C ARG A 64 -8.31 13.41 -9.08
N MET A 65 -8.97 14.40 -9.68
CA MET A 65 -8.32 15.65 -10.06
C MET A 65 -8.54 16.69 -8.96
N GLU A 66 -7.47 17.38 -8.58
CA GLU A 66 -7.49 18.58 -7.74
C GLU A 66 -6.90 19.73 -8.56
N GLY A 67 -7.78 20.51 -9.20
CA GLY A 67 -7.35 21.51 -10.19
C GLY A 67 -6.65 20.83 -11.37
N ASP A 68 -5.38 21.14 -11.56
CA ASP A 68 -4.51 20.57 -12.60
C ASP A 68 -3.73 19.33 -12.12
N THR A 69 -3.87 18.94 -10.86
CA THR A 69 -3.09 17.88 -10.23
C THR A 69 -3.88 16.58 -10.18
N LEU A 70 -3.32 15.51 -10.74
CA LEU A 70 -3.83 14.16 -10.54
C LEU A 70 -3.37 13.63 -9.18
N VAL A 71 -4.31 13.29 -8.31
CA VAL A 71 -4.04 12.67 -7.00
C VAL A 71 -4.45 11.21 -7.05
N VAL A 72 -3.50 10.32 -6.75
CA VAL A 72 -3.75 8.88 -6.65
C VAL A 72 -3.49 8.45 -5.20
N GLY A 73 -4.49 7.82 -4.58
CA GLY A 73 -4.37 7.35 -3.21
C GLY A 73 -3.33 6.23 -3.09
N ALA A 74 -2.50 6.27 -2.04
CA ALA A 74 -1.39 5.34 -1.83
C ALA A 74 -1.81 3.86 -1.79
N MET A 75 -3.03 3.57 -1.33
CA MET A 75 -3.60 2.22 -1.25
C MET A 75 -4.30 1.76 -2.54
N THR A 76 -4.24 2.53 -3.62
CA THR A 76 -4.74 2.12 -4.94
C THR A 76 -3.88 0.98 -5.46
N THR A 77 -4.49 -0.15 -5.82
CA THR A 77 -3.73 -1.32 -6.28
C THR A 77 -3.09 -1.05 -7.63
N HIS A 78 -1.98 -1.72 -7.96
CA HIS A 78 -1.40 -1.64 -9.30
C HIS A 78 -2.44 -2.02 -10.38
N HIS A 79 -3.29 -3.00 -10.09
CA HIS A 79 -4.40 -3.38 -10.96
C HIS A 79 -5.36 -2.23 -11.25
N ASP A 80 -5.71 -1.44 -10.24
CA ASP A 80 -6.62 -0.30 -10.42
C ASP A 80 -5.91 0.84 -11.15
N VAL A 81 -4.67 1.16 -10.77
CA VAL A 81 -3.87 2.23 -11.40
C VAL A 81 -3.75 2.05 -12.91
N LEU A 82 -3.47 0.83 -13.40
CA LEU A 82 -3.29 0.60 -14.83
C LEU A 82 -4.61 0.73 -15.63
N ARG A 83 -5.77 0.57 -14.98
CA ARG A 83 -7.11 0.62 -15.60
C ARG A 83 -7.82 1.96 -15.40
N ASP A 84 -7.35 2.77 -14.46
CA ASP A 84 -7.95 4.04 -14.09
C ASP A 84 -7.94 5.03 -15.25
N ALA A 85 -9.13 5.59 -15.56
CA ALA A 85 -9.30 6.49 -16.69
C ALA A 85 -8.59 7.84 -16.51
N LEU A 86 -8.54 8.38 -15.29
CA LEU A 86 -7.82 9.61 -15.00
C LEU A 86 -6.31 9.39 -15.09
N VAL A 87 -5.80 8.28 -14.55
CA VAL A 87 -4.38 7.91 -14.67
C VAL A 87 -4.01 7.75 -16.14
N ARG A 88 -4.79 7.02 -16.93
CA ARG A 88 -4.48 6.82 -18.36
C ARG A 88 -4.51 8.13 -19.15
N ARG A 89 -5.41 9.06 -18.81
CA ARG A 89 -5.55 10.35 -19.50
C ARG A 89 -4.45 11.34 -19.14
N HIS A 90 -4.14 11.46 -17.85
CA HIS A 90 -3.27 12.52 -17.33
C HIS A 90 -1.83 12.04 -17.03
N ALA A 91 -1.64 10.73 -16.86
CA ALA A 91 -0.35 10.11 -16.51
C ALA A 91 -0.18 8.75 -17.22
N GLY A 92 -0.40 8.69 -18.53
CA GLY A 92 -0.40 7.44 -19.29
C GLY A 92 0.89 6.60 -19.16
N LEU A 93 2.04 7.25 -18.96
CA LEU A 93 3.31 6.57 -18.67
C LEU A 93 3.25 5.76 -17.36
N LEU A 94 2.59 6.27 -16.32
CA LEU A 94 2.42 5.57 -15.05
C LEU A 94 1.61 4.28 -15.23
N ALA A 95 0.52 4.35 -16.02
CA ALA A 95 -0.29 3.17 -16.33
C ALA A 95 0.51 2.13 -17.11
N ALA A 96 1.28 2.55 -18.13
CA ALA A 96 2.12 1.67 -18.93
C ALA A 96 3.24 1.00 -18.10
N ALA A 97 3.92 1.77 -17.24
CA ALA A 97 4.95 1.24 -16.33
C ALA A 97 4.35 0.28 -15.30
N THR A 98 3.18 0.61 -14.73
CA THR A 98 2.52 -0.26 -13.75
C THR A 98 2.13 -1.62 -14.36
N ALA A 99 1.88 -1.68 -15.67
CA ALA A 99 1.58 -2.93 -16.37
C ALA A 99 2.75 -3.93 -16.39
N THR A 100 3.99 -3.48 -16.19
CA THR A 100 5.19 -4.34 -16.15
C THR A 100 5.55 -4.80 -14.73
N VAL A 101 4.86 -4.30 -13.70
CA VAL A 101 5.13 -4.63 -12.30
C VAL A 101 4.61 -6.02 -11.97
N ALA A 102 5.52 -6.97 -11.74
CA ALA A 102 5.23 -8.33 -11.26
C ALA A 102 4.19 -9.08 -12.12
N ASP A 103 3.41 -9.96 -11.49
CA ASP A 103 2.34 -10.74 -12.13
C ASP A 103 0.93 -10.22 -11.73
N PRO A 104 -0.15 -10.71 -12.38
CA PRO A 104 -1.50 -10.28 -12.05
C PRO A 104 -1.90 -10.48 -10.58
N ALA A 105 -1.48 -11.56 -9.92
CA ALA A 105 -1.88 -11.82 -8.54
C ALA A 105 -1.23 -10.80 -7.59
N VAL A 106 0.05 -10.50 -7.80
CA VAL A 106 0.77 -9.44 -7.08
C VAL A 106 0.10 -8.09 -7.32
N ARG A 107 -0.25 -7.75 -8.58
CA ARG A 107 -0.87 -6.45 -8.90
C ARG A 107 -2.25 -6.20 -8.27
N HIS A 108 -3.01 -7.24 -7.96
CA HIS A 108 -4.31 -7.09 -7.26
C HIS A 108 -4.16 -6.79 -5.76
N ARG A 109 -2.95 -6.97 -5.20
CA ARG A 109 -2.68 -6.72 -3.79
C ARG A 109 -1.71 -5.57 -3.58
N GLY A 110 -0.61 -5.56 -4.33
CA GLY A 110 0.40 -4.49 -4.33
C GLY A 110 -0.22 -3.15 -4.67
N THR A 111 0.22 -2.12 -3.96
CA THR A 111 -0.37 -0.79 -3.99
C THR A 111 0.64 0.21 -4.55
N LEU A 112 0.17 1.27 -5.18
CA LEU A 112 1.08 2.25 -5.80
C LEU A 112 2.05 2.89 -4.80
N GLY A 113 1.58 3.17 -3.57
CA GLY A 113 2.38 3.84 -2.55
C GLY A 113 3.26 2.92 -1.70
N GLY A 114 3.21 1.60 -1.87
CA GLY A 114 3.92 0.66 -1.00
C GLY A 114 4.47 -0.54 -1.76
#